data_AF-A0AAV8FF97-F1
#
_entry.id   AF-A0AAV8FF97-F1
#
_cell.length_a   1.000
_cell.length_b   1.000
_cell.length_c   1.000
_cell.angle_alpha   90.00
_cell.angle_beta   90.00
_cell.angle_gamma   90.00
#
_symmetry.space_group_name_H-M   'P 1'
#
loop_
_entity.id
_entity.type
_entity.pdbx_description
1 polymer ?
#
loop_
_entity_poly.entity_id
_entity_poly.type
_entity_poly.pdbx_seq_one_letter_code
_entity_poly.pdbx_strand_id
1 'polypeptide(L)'
;MEQDGNIQDKFKGAEQRKAVRFMSPEREKDKKLEKSVNRMLLSLSKPIINNPSQVPSSPKDPTNCLKLILDPGGYILLTWNRAFLMSCFIALCIDPLFFFLPFVDNTYPYLCIRTDQHLACVLTILRCMVDMVYLINIIIKFHTAYVDPISEVLGKGELITDPRLIVNRYLRKGFLIDLLGALPFPQYTIRVYLIIPLSNKIIKVMGFLARTAWAGAIYNLLLYLLASHVVGAVYYLLAMERQATCWQSQCLADVASQNNQTCNFQYLECRNTGSQDSQNWANNTSAFANCNAATKGISFNFGIFLIALQYGLTTTSLSEKYFYSLWWGFQELR
;
A
#
# COMPACT_ATOMS: atom_id res chain seq x y z
N MET A 1 33.74 72.17 27.80
CA MET A 1 33.58 73.17 26.73
C MET A 1 32.58 72.56 25.75
N GLU A 2 31.28 72.71 25.98
CA GLU A 2 30.49 73.95 25.90
C GLU A 2 30.29 74.37 24.45
N GLN A 3 29.00 74.32 24.04
CA GLN A 3 28.28 75.20 23.10
C GLN A 3 28.80 75.31 21.66
N ASP A 4 28.05 75.70 20.64
CA ASP A 4 26.64 76.02 20.40
C ASP A 4 26.54 75.98 18.85
N GLY A 5 25.44 75.62 18.21
CA GLY A 5 24.30 76.52 18.10
C GLY A 5 24.26 77.17 16.70
N ASN A 6 23.23 76.76 15.96
CA ASN A 6 22.34 77.64 15.22
C ASN A 6 22.89 78.49 14.05
N ILE A 7 22.58 78.06 12.82
CA ILE A 7 22.34 79.03 11.73
C ILE A 7 20.83 79.26 11.66
N GLN A 8 20.47 80.34 12.33
CA GLN A 8 19.25 81.10 12.30
C GLN A 8 18.81 81.51 10.88
N ASP A 9 17.49 81.58 10.73
CA ASP A 9 16.76 82.76 10.28
C ASP A 9 17.33 83.58 9.11
N LYS A 10 16.69 83.45 7.96
CA LYS A 10 16.05 84.59 7.28
C LYS A 10 15.18 84.10 6.13
N PHE A 11 13.87 84.05 6.36
CA PHE A 11 12.95 85.00 5.74
C PHE A 11 11.55 84.79 6.32
N LYS A 12 11.24 85.56 7.37
CA LYS A 12 9.87 85.90 7.76
C LYS A 12 9.24 86.67 6.61
N GLY A 13 8.11 86.18 6.09
CA GLY A 13 7.27 86.90 5.15
C GLY A 13 5.85 86.38 5.30
N ALA A 14 5.05 87.09 6.09
CA ALA A 14 3.66 86.75 6.31
C ALA A 14 2.89 86.78 4.99
N GLU A 15 2.35 85.64 4.57
CA GLU A 15 1.27 85.60 3.60
C GLU A 15 0.11 84.77 4.16
N GLN A 16 -0.85 85.50 4.70
CA GLN A 16 -2.15 84.98 5.11
C GLN A 16 -2.90 84.49 3.88
N ARG A 17 -3.51 83.29 3.95
CA ARG A 17 -4.96 83.06 3.85
C ARG A 17 -5.30 81.59 3.55
N LYS A 18 -6.17 81.04 4.40
CA LYS A 18 -7.19 79.99 4.14
C LYS A 18 -6.74 78.68 3.50
N ALA A 19 -6.71 77.62 4.31
CA ALA A 19 -7.15 76.30 3.87
C ALA A 19 -7.95 75.63 5.00
N VAL A 20 -9.27 75.67 4.85
CA VAL A 20 -10.24 74.87 5.60
C VAL A 20 -9.85 73.40 5.44
N ARG A 21 -9.58 72.71 6.55
CA ARG A 21 -9.33 71.27 6.57
C ARG A 21 -10.66 70.56 6.28
N PHE A 22 -10.90 70.26 5.01
CA PHE A 22 -11.94 69.31 4.60
C PHE A 22 -11.59 67.92 5.15
N MET A 23 -12.36 67.46 6.14
CA MET A 23 -12.32 66.08 6.60
C MET A 23 -13.10 65.23 5.59
N SER A 24 -12.41 64.33 4.88
CA SER A 24 -13.04 63.44 3.89
C SER A 24 -14.14 62.57 4.55
N PRO A 25 -15.32 62.41 3.92
CA PRO A 25 -16.43 61.59 4.42
C PRO A 25 -16.10 60.09 4.59
N GLU A 26 -14.97 59.61 4.06
CA GLU A 26 -14.51 58.23 4.28
C GLU A 26 -14.01 58.00 5.71
N ARG A 27 -13.30 58.96 6.32
CA ARG A 27 -12.80 58.81 7.71
C ARG A 27 -13.92 58.81 8.76
N GLU A 28 -15.07 59.38 8.44
CA GLU A 28 -16.25 59.32 9.31
C GLU A 28 -16.97 57.97 9.20
N LYS A 29 -17.01 57.36 8.02
CA LYS A 29 -17.52 55.99 7.82
C LYS A 29 -16.66 54.96 8.55
N ASP A 30 -15.33 55.09 8.50
CA ASP A 30 -14.42 54.16 9.18
C ASP A 30 -14.58 54.21 10.70
N LYS A 31 -14.69 55.41 11.28
CA LYS A 31 -14.96 55.57 12.73
C LYS A 31 -16.34 55.06 13.14
N LYS A 32 -17.33 55.15 12.24
CA LYS A 32 -18.70 54.66 12.48
C LYS A 32 -18.77 53.14 12.38
N LEU A 33 -18.01 52.54 11.46
CA LEU A 33 -17.85 51.10 11.29
C LEU A 33 -17.10 50.50 12.50
N GLU A 34 -16.01 51.13 12.92
CA GLU A 34 -15.24 50.72 14.10
C GLU A 34 -16.08 50.79 15.40
N LYS A 35 -16.89 51.87 15.57
CA LYS A 35 -17.88 51.95 16.67
C LYS A 35 -19.00 50.91 16.58
N SER A 36 -19.34 50.43 15.38
CA SER A 36 -20.35 49.40 15.19
C SER A 36 -19.79 48.02 15.49
N VAL A 37 -18.56 47.74 15.04
CA VAL A 37 -17.83 46.49 15.33
C VAL A 37 -17.52 46.36 16.81
N ASN A 38 -17.08 47.44 17.48
CA ASN A 38 -16.81 47.41 18.91
C ASN A 38 -18.08 47.22 19.76
N ARG A 39 -19.23 47.75 19.32
CA ARG A 39 -20.53 47.46 19.97
C ARG A 39 -20.98 46.01 19.76
N MET A 40 -20.68 45.44 18.60
CA MET A 40 -20.97 44.03 18.31
C MET A 40 -20.08 43.08 19.13
N LEU A 41 -18.79 43.40 19.29
CA LEU A 41 -17.85 42.67 20.15
C LEU A 41 -18.24 42.75 21.64
N LEU A 42 -18.74 43.89 22.10
CA LEU A 42 -19.27 44.03 23.46
C LEU A 42 -20.57 43.23 23.69
N SER A 43 -21.37 42.98 22.64
CA SER A 43 -22.57 42.12 22.73
C SER A 43 -22.24 40.62 22.76
N LEU A 44 -21.06 40.25 22.26
CA LEU A 44 -20.54 38.87 22.25
C LEU A 44 -19.68 38.55 23.49
N SER A 45 -19.33 39.55 24.30
CA SER A 45 -18.67 39.38 25.60
C SER A 45 -19.70 39.26 26.72
N LYS A 46 -20.56 38.23 26.67
CA LYS A 46 -21.22 37.72 27.87
C LYS A 46 -20.42 36.53 28.38
N PRO A 47 -19.96 36.54 29.64
CA PRO A 47 -19.22 35.41 30.20
C PRO A 47 -20.19 34.25 30.39
N ILE A 48 -20.01 33.18 29.63
CA ILE A 48 -20.56 31.87 30.02
C ILE A 48 -19.60 31.35 31.09
N ILE A 49 -20.04 31.41 32.35
CA ILE A 49 -19.39 30.75 33.47
C ILE A 49 -19.53 29.25 33.22
N ASN A 50 -18.50 28.63 32.64
CA ASN A 50 -18.37 27.17 32.65
C ASN A 50 -17.52 26.79 33.88
N ASN A 51 -18.18 26.21 34.88
CA ASN A 51 -17.51 25.44 35.93
C ASN A 51 -16.69 24.31 35.30
N PRO A 52 -15.45 24.06 35.74
CA PRO A 52 -14.72 22.87 35.34
C PRO A 52 -15.28 21.67 36.12
N SER A 53 -15.47 20.55 35.41
CA SER A 53 -15.85 19.20 35.90
C SER A 53 -17.31 18.80 35.68
N GLN A 54 -17.69 18.57 34.41
CA GLN A 54 -18.58 17.46 34.08
C GLN A 54 -18.05 16.75 32.83
N VAL A 55 -17.29 15.67 33.08
CA VAL A 55 -17.20 14.54 32.15
C VAL A 55 -18.64 14.11 31.87
N PRO A 56 -19.10 13.97 30.61
CA PRO A 56 -20.39 13.37 30.35
C PRO A 56 -20.32 11.92 30.84
N SER A 57 -20.98 11.66 31.96
CA SER A 57 -21.23 10.31 32.42
C SER A 57 -21.98 9.57 31.33
N SER A 58 -21.37 8.47 30.89
CA SER A 58 -21.97 7.42 30.08
C SER A 58 -23.46 7.25 30.41
N PRO A 59 -24.37 7.32 29.42
CA PRO A 59 -25.72 6.84 29.63
C PRO A 59 -25.63 5.31 29.76
N LYS A 60 -25.73 4.83 31.00
CA LYS A 60 -26.04 3.43 31.31
C LYS A 60 -27.48 3.15 30.88
N ASP A 61 -27.66 2.83 29.60
CA ASP A 61 -28.89 2.23 29.08
C ASP A 61 -28.59 0.78 28.69
N PRO A 62 -29.12 -0.25 29.39
CA PRO A 62 -28.75 -1.65 29.19
C PRO A 62 -29.23 -2.27 27.88
N THR A 63 -29.89 -1.52 26.99
CA THR A 63 -30.46 -2.05 25.73
C THR A 63 -29.71 -1.67 24.45
N ASN A 64 -28.62 -0.89 24.53
CA ASN A 64 -27.94 -0.31 23.37
C ASN A 64 -26.59 -0.96 22.97
N CYS A 65 -26.31 -2.20 23.37
CA CYS A 65 -25.05 -2.86 22.98
C CYS A 65 -24.93 -3.08 21.45
N LEU A 66 -26.05 -3.08 20.72
CA LEU A 66 -26.10 -3.23 19.26
C LEU A 66 -25.76 -1.94 18.48
N LYS A 67 -25.55 -0.80 19.16
CA LYS A 67 -25.15 0.49 18.57
C LYS A 67 -23.80 0.96 19.10
N LEU A 68 -22.82 0.05 19.18
CA LEU A 68 -21.45 0.46 19.49
C LEU A 68 -20.86 1.21 18.29
N ILE A 69 -20.75 2.53 18.42
CA ILE A 69 -20.05 3.41 17.48
C ILE A 69 -18.67 3.69 18.05
N LEU A 70 -17.62 3.38 17.28
CA LEU A 70 -16.24 3.59 17.69
C LEU A 70 -15.82 5.03 17.42
N ASP A 71 -15.15 5.63 18.41
CA ASP A 71 -14.52 6.94 18.26
C ASP A 71 -13.27 6.83 17.34
N PRO A 72 -13.15 7.64 16.28
CA PRO A 72 -11.97 7.67 15.41
C PRO A 72 -10.65 7.98 16.14
N GLY A 73 -10.69 8.66 17.28
CA GLY A 73 -9.52 8.96 18.12
C GLY A 73 -9.23 7.92 19.21
N GLY A 74 -10.08 6.90 19.34
CA GLY A 74 -10.00 5.92 20.43
C GLY A 74 -8.74 5.05 20.37
N TYR A 75 -8.22 4.69 21.55
CA TYR A 75 -7.05 3.80 21.67
C TYR A 75 -7.27 2.43 21.01
N ILE A 76 -8.51 1.91 21.05
CA ILE A 76 -8.91 0.63 20.44
C ILE A 76 -8.71 0.69 18.93
N LEU A 77 -9.27 1.72 18.27
CA LEU A 77 -9.18 1.89 16.83
C LEU A 77 -7.74 2.16 16.39
N LEU A 78 -6.99 2.97 17.14
CA LEU A 78 -5.58 3.22 16.83
C LEU A 78 -4.74 1.94 16.91
N THR A 79 -4.98 1.10 17.92
CA THR A 79 -4.31 -0.19 18.08
C THR A 79 -4.70 -1.15 16.95
N TRP A 80 -5.99 -1.19 16.60
CA TRP A 80 -6.49 -2.00 15.48
C TRP A 80 -5.86 -1.59 14.14
N ASN A 81 -5.80 -0.29 13.85
CA ASN A 81 -5.18 0.21 12.62
C ASN A 81 -3.71 -0.20 12.50
N ARG A 82 -2.97 -0.27 13.62
CA ARG A 82 -1.59 -0.78 13.65
C ARG A 82 -1.55 -2.29 13.38
N ALA A 83 -2.41 -3.07 14.03
CA ALA A 83 -2.49 -4.51 13.80
C ALA A 83 -2.86 -4.83 12.34
N PHE A 84 -3.82 -4.08 11.77
CA PHE A 84 -4.23 -4.18 10.38
C PHE A 84 -3.11 -3.79 9.40
N LEU A 85 -2.30 -2.76 9.71
CA LEU A 85 -1.11 -2.46 8.91
C LEU A 85 -0.10 -3.61 8.92
N MET A 86 0.15 -4.20 10.08
CA MET A 86 1.08 -5.33 10.20
C MET A 86 0.57 -6.55 9.41
N SER A 87 -0.73 -6.84 9.45
CA SER A 87 -1.30 -7.93 8.64
C SER A 87 -1.21 -7.64 7.14
N CYS A 88 -1.42 -6.39 6.72
CA CYS A 88 -1.23 -5.98 5.33
C CYS A 88 0.23 -6.15 4.88
N PHE A 89 1.20 -5.78 5.71
CA PHE A 89 2.62 -5.97 5.41
C PHE A 89 2.98 -7.45 5.27
N ILE A 90 2.53 -8.30 6.21
CA ILE A 90 2.69 -9.76 6.13
C ILE A 90 2.11 -10.30 4.82
N ALA A 91 0.96 -9.80 4.41
CA ALA A 91 0.34 -10.21 3.17
C ALA A 91 1.14 -9.84 1.92
N LEU A 92 1.76 -8.66 1.90
CA LEU A 92 2.66 -8.27 0.80
C LEU A 92 3.90 -9.17 0.71
N CYS A 93 4.35 -9.76 1.82
CA CYS A 93 5.42 -10.76 1.81
C CYS A 93 4.94 -12.14 1.33
N ILE A 94 3.71 -12.53 1.67
CA ILE A 94 3.12 -13.83 1.29
C ILE A 94 2.78 -13.86 -0.20
N ASP A 95 2.26 -12.77 -0.78
CA ASP A 95 1.73 -12.77 -2.15
C ASP A 95 2.75 -13.20 -3.21
N PRO A 96 4.01 -12.71 -3.21
CA PRO A 96 5.01 -13.17 -4.17
C PRO A 96 5.46 -14.63 -3.96
N LEU A 97 5.20 -15.24 -2.79
CA LEU A 97 5.55 -16.66 -2.57
C LEU A 97 4.74 -17.60 -3.48
N PHE A 98 3.56 -17.19 -3.95
CA PHE A 98 2.77 -17.96 -4.92
C PHE A 98 3.51 -18.16 -6.25
N PHE A 99 4.44 -17.27 -6.60
CA PHE A 99 5.25 -17.40 -7.82
C PHE A 99 6.26 -18.54 -7.74
N PHE A 100 6.59 -19.01 -6.54
CA PHE A 100 7.48 -20.15 -6.30
C PHE A 100 6.74 -21.50 -6.29
N LEU A 101 5.42 -21.52 -6.52
CA LEU A 101 4.63 -22.75 -6.58
C LEU A 101 5.01 -23.69 -7.73
N PRO A 102 5.13 -23.22 -8.99
CA PRO A 102 5.58 -24.09 -10.07
C PRO A 102 7.08 -24.36 -9.93
N PHE A 103 7.47 -25.62 -10.09
CA PHE A 103 8.86 -26.07 -10.13
C PHE A 103 9.02 -27.21 -11.13
N VAL A 104 10.26 -27.49 -11.53
CA VAL A 104 10.59 -28.62 -12.38
C VAL A 104 10.98 -29.80 -11.50
N ASP A 105 10.22 -30.89 -11.61
CA ASP A 105 10.52 -32.15 -10.93
C ASP A 105 11.47 -32.97 -11.80
N ASN A 106 12.49 -33.56 -11.17
CA ASN A 106 13.51 -34.41 -11.77
C ASN A 106 13.53 -35.83 -11.17
N THR A 107 12.49 -36.20 -10.41
CA THR A 107 12.36 -37.54 -9.79
C THR A 107 12.09 -38.64 -10.82
N TYR A 108 11.41 -38.30 -11.92
CA TYR A 108 11.09 -39.20 -13.02
C TYR A 108 12.24 -39.25 -14.06
N PRO A 109 12.27 -40.25 -14.96
CA PRO A 109 13.30 -40.33 -16.01
C PRO A 109 13.29 -39.15 -17.00
N TYR A 110 12.27 -38.29 -16.94
CA TYR A 110 12.17 -37.05 -17.71
C TYR A 110 11.74 -35.89 -16.81
N LEU A 111 12.01 -34.66 -17.28
CA LEU A 111 11.68 -33.43 -16.58
C LEU A 111 10.20 -33.08 -16.80
N CYS A 112 9.52 -32.59 -15.77
CA CYS A 112 8.14 -32.11 -15.92
C CYS A 112 7.85 -30.98 -14.93
N ILE A 113 6.84 -30.16 -15.21
CA ILE A 113 6.40 -29.09 -14.30
C ILE A 113 5.40 -29.66 -13.29
N ARG A 114 5.68 -29.42 -12.00
CA ARG A 114 4.80 -29.74 -10.89
C ARG A 114 4.51 -28.48 -10.09
N THR A 115 3.35 -28.46 -9.44
CA THR A 115 2.98 -27.42 -8.49
C THR A 115 3.15 -27.98 -7.08
N ASP A 116 3.84 -27.25 -6.21
CA ASP A 116 3.99 -27.63 -4.80
C ASP A 116 2.67 -27.43 -4.05
N GLN A 117 1.93 -28.54 -3.86
CA GLN A 117 0.64 -28.53 -3.18
C GLN A 117 0.75 -28.20 -1.69
N HIS A 118 1.85 -28.58 -1.04
CA HIS A 118 2.05 -28.31 0.38
C HIS A 118 2.26 -26.81 0.58
N LEU A 119 3.13 -26.20 -0.22
CA LEU A 119 3.34 -24.75 -0.21
C LEU A 119 2.04 -24.00 -0.57
N ALA A 120 1.32 -24.45 -1.61
CA ALA A 120 0.04 -23.84 -2.00
C ALA A 120 -0.98 -23.86 -0.86
N CYS A 121 -1.11 -24.99 -0.16
CA CYS A 121 -2.02 -25.13 0.98
C CYS A 121 -1.65 -24.18 2.11
N VAL A 122 -0.36 -24.15 2.51
CA VAL A 122 0.12 -23.27 3.58
C VAL A 122 -0.10 -21.79 3.23
N LEU A 123 0.27 -21.36 2.02
CA LEU A 123 0.08 -19.98 1.58
C LEU A 123 -1.41 -19.61 1.51
N THR A 124 -2.27 -20.52 1.08
CA THR A 124 -3.73 -20.32 1.02
C THR A 124 -4.31 -20.16 2.43
N ILE A 125 -3.90 -20.98 3.41
CA ILE A 125 -4.35 -20.84 4.80
C ILE A 125 -3.95 -19.47 5.37
N LEU A 126 -2.69 -19.08 5.20
CA LEU A 126 -2.21 -17.77 5.65
C LEU A 126 -2.96 -16.63 4.96
N ARG A 127 -3.27 -16.77 3.66
CA ARG A 127 -4.06 -15.80 2.90
C ARG A 127 -5.48 -15.69 3.47
N CYS A 128 -6.15 -16.80 3.74
CA CYS A 128 -7.47 -16.80 4.38
C CYS A 128 -7.46 -16.08 5.74
N MET A 129 -6.42 -16.28 6.56
CA MET A 129 -6.29 -15.57 7.83
C MET A 129 -6.18 -14.05 7.65
N VAL A 130 -5.39 -13.59 6.67
CA VAL A 130 -5.27 -12.15 6.35
C VAL A 130 -6.59 -11.59 5.84
N ASP A 131 -7.28 -12.33 4.96
CA ASP A 131 -8.53 -11.88 4.37
C ASP A 131 -9.63 -11.75 5.44
N MET A 132 -9.66 -12.64 6.45
CA MET A 132 -10.53 -12.47 7.62
C MET A 132 -10.24 -11.18 8.40
N VAL A 133 -8.97 -10.84 8.62
CA VAL A 133 -8.60 -9.57 9.27
C VAL A 133 -9.06 -8.37 8.44
N TYR A 134 -9.01 -8.49 7.10
CA TYR A 134 -9.49 -7.47 6.18
C TYR A 134 -11.02 -7.30 6.24
N LEU A 135 -11.77 -8.39 6.33
CA LEU A 135 -13.22 -8.36 6.54
C LEU A 135 -13.59 -7.68 7.87
N ILE A 136 -12.88 -8.01 8.95
CA ILE A 136 -13.09 -7.34 10.25
C ILE A 136 -12.80 -5.84 10.14
N ASN A 137 -11.76 -5.45 9.40
CA ASN A 137 -11.45 -4.04 9.17
C ASN A 137 -12.56 -3.30 8.40
N ILE A 138 -13.15 -3.94 7.39
CA ILE A 138 -14.32 -3.38 6.69
C ILE A 138 -15.48 -3.19 7.67
N ILE A 139 -15.79 -4.18 8.51
CA ILE A 139 -16.87 -4.09 9.51
C ILE A 139 -16.60 -2.93 10.48
N ILE A 140 -15.37 -2.79 10.99
CA ILE A 140 -15.00 -1.70 11.90
C ILE A 140 -15.20 -0.33 11.23
N LYS A 141 -14.88 -0.18 9.94
CA LYS A 141 -15.11 1.09 9.21
C LYS A 141 -16.59 1.46 9.10
N PHE A 142 -17.49 0.48 9.02
CA PHE A 142 -18.94 0.73 9.07
C PHE A 142 -19.42 1.24 10.45
N HIS A 143 -18.69 0.92 11.52
CA HIS A 143 -19.02 1.29 12.89
C HIS A 143 -18.21 2.47 13.44
N THR A 144 -17.34 3.09 12.63
CA THR A 144 -16.46 4.18 13.09
C THR A 144 -17.09 5.54 12.77
N ALA A 145 -17.24 6.40 13.79
CA ALA A 145 -17.67 7.78 13.61
C ALA A 145 -16.65 8.60 12.83
N TYR A 146 -17.08 9.70 12.24
CA TYR A 146 -16.18 10.60 11.52
C TYR A 146 -16.35 12.04 11.99
N VAL A 147 -15.27 12.81 11.91
CA VAL A 147 -15.30 14.25 12.15
C VAL A 147 -15.71 14.95 10.85
N ASP A 148 -16.67 15.87 10.94
CA ASP A 148 -17.08 16.66 9.77
C ASP A 148 -15.94 17.61 9.37
N PRO A 149 -15.37 17.49 8.14
CA PRO A 149 -14.29 18.36 7.69
C PRO A 149 -14.68 19.84 7.69
N ILE A 150 -15.96 20.19 7.52
CA ILE A 150 -16.41 21.58 7.56
C ILE A 150 -16.34 22.12 8.98
N SER A 151 -16.79 21.33 9.95
CA SER A 151 -16.75 21.66 11.38
C SER A 151 -15.30 21.73 11.91
N GLU A 152 -14.40 20.92 11.37
CA GLU A 152 -12.96 20.97 11.69
C GLU A 152 -12.32 22.29 11.24
N VAL A 153 -12.60 22.75 10.01
CA VAL A 153 -12.09 24.03 9.48
C VAL A 153 -12.66 25.25 10.23
N LEU A 154 -13.86 25.11 10.80
CA LEU A 154 -14.50 26.11 11.66
C LEU A 154 -14.02 26.07 13.13
N GLY A 155 -13.10 25.15 13.48
CA GLY A 155 -12.54 25.01 14.82
C GLY A 155 -13.46 24.32 15.85
N LYS A 156 -14.60 23.76 15.42
CA LYS A 156 -15.55 23.05 16.30
C LYS A 156 -15.35 21.54 16.33
N GLY A 157 -14.96 20.93 15.21
CA GLY A 157 -14.67 19.49 15.12
C GLY A 157 -15.81 18.57 15.58
N GLU A 158 -17.05 18.86 15.19
CA GLU A 158 -18.23 18.09 15.59
C GLU A 158 -18.14 16.63 15.08
N LEU A 159 -18.32 15.68 16.00
CA LEU A 159 -18.28 14.25 15.73
C LEU A 159 -19.68 13.75 15.31
N ILE A 160 -19.80 13.27 14.08
CA ILE A 160 -21.06 12.72 13.57
C ILE A 160 -21.13 11.23 13.93
N THR A 161 -22.11 10.87 14.76
CA THR A 161 -22.33 9.51 15.27
C THR A 161 -23.51 8.79 14.61
N ASP A 162 -24.26 9.46 13.73
CA ASP A 162 -25.45 8.87 13.11
C ASP A 162 -25.12 7.69 12.16
N PRO A 163 -25.59 6.46 12.45
CA PRO A 163 -25.23 5.27 11.68
C PRO A 163 -25.61 5.36 10.19
N ARG A 164 -26.76 5.96 9.87
CA ARG A 164 -27.22 6.11 8.48
C ARG A 164 -26.29 7.02 7.68
N LEU A 165 -25.80 8.10 8.30
CA LEU A 165 -24.88 9.03 7.67
C LEU A 165 -23.49 8.41 7.50
N ILE A 166 -23.03 7.66 8.50
CA ILE A 166 -21.75 6.92 8.45
C ILE A 166 -21.77 5.90 7.31
N VAL A 167 -22.80 5.03 7.26
CA VAL A 167 -22.93 3.98 6.25
C VAL A 167 -23.02 4.58 4.85
N ASN A 168 -23.87 5.59 4.63
CA ASN A 168 -24.02 6.20 3.29
C ASN A 168 -22.73 6.89 2.82
N ARG A 169 -22.03 7.59 3.72
CA ARG A 169 -20.74 8.21 3.41
C ARG A 169 -19.70 7.16 3.04
N TYR A 170 -19.61 6.08 3.82
CA TYR A 170 -18.64 5.01 3.57
C TYR A 170 -18.95 4.24 2.29
N LEU A 171 -20.21 3.85 2.04
CA LEU A 171 -20.64 3.17 0.82
C LEU A 171 -20.30 3.97 -0.45
N ARG A 172 -20.46 5.30 -0.41
CA ARG A 172 -20.27 6.15 -1.59
C ARG A 172 -18.80 6.50 -1.89
N LYS A 173 -17.92 6.53 -0.88
CA LYS A 173 -16.54 7.04 -1.02
C LYS A 173 -15.43 6.05 -0.69
N GLY A 174 -15.68 5.07 0.20
CA GLY A 174 -14.65 4.17 0.73
C GLY A 174 -14.87 2.70 0.39
N PHE A 175 -16.12 2.25 0.41
CA PHE A 175 -16.46 0.82 0.28
C PHE A 175 -15.97 0.20 -1.03
N LEU A 176 -16.07 0.90 -2.17
CA LEU A 176 -15.58 0.37 -3.45
C LEU A 176 -14.07 0.10 -3.44
N ILE A 177 -13.27 0.97 -2.82
CA ILE A 177 -11.81 0.81 -2.75
C ILE A 177 -11.47 -0.39 -1.87
N ASP A 178 -12.13 -0.52 -0.73
CA ASP A 178 -11.93 -1.65 0.17
C ASP A 178 -12.43 -2.96 -0.46
N LEU A 179 -13.56 -2.94 -1.17
CA LEU A 179 -14.07 -4.11 -1.90
C LEU A 179 -13.11 -4.54 -3.01
N LEU A 180 -12.59 -3.59 -3.80
CA LEU A 180 -11.59 -3.90 -4.83
C LEU A 180 -10.29 -4.43 -4.21
N GLY A 181 -9.88 -3.90 -3.05
CA GLY A 181 -8.71 -4.38 -2.31
C GLY A 181 -8.86 -5.79 -1.72
N ALA A 182 -10.10 -6.25 -1.54
CA ALA A 182 -10.42 -7.62 -1.14
C ALA A 182 -10.40 -8.61 -2.33
N LEU A 183 -10.50 -8.15 -3.58
CA LEU A 183 -10.53 -9.02 -4.75
C LEU A 183 -9.14 -9.59 -5.10
N PRO A 184 -9.06 -10.84 -5.59
CA PRO A 184 -7.79 -11.52 -5.88
C PRO A 184 -6.97 -10.90 -7.01
N PHE A 185 -7.61 -10.24 -7.98
CA PHE A 185 -6.93 -9.74 -9.20
C PHE A 185 -6.10 -8.46 -8.98
N PRO A 186 -6.67 -7.34 -8.51
CA PRO A 186 -5.90 -6.11 -8.27
C PRO A 186 -5.23 -6.07 -6.89
N GLN A 187 -5.24 -7.19 -6.17
CA GLN A 187 -5.04 -7.24 -4.72
C GLN A 187 -3.72 -6.61 -4.26
N TYR A 188 -2.62 -6.91 -4.95
CA TYR A 188 -1.30 -6.40 -4.59
C TYR A 188 -1.21 -4.86 -4.71
N THR A 189 -1.56 -4.32 -5.89
CA THR A 189 -1.47 -2.87 -6.17
C THR A 189 -2.38 -2.04 -5.27
N ILE A 190 -3.61 -2.52 -5.02
CA ILE A 190 -4.55 -1.82 -4.16
C ILE A 190 -4.11 -1.88 -2.70
N ARG A 191 -3.55 -2.99 -2.23
CA ARG A 191 -3.01 -3.09 -0.87
C ARG A 191 -1.88 -2.10 -0.64
N VAL A 192 -0.95 -1.97 -1.59
CA VAL A 192 0.10 -0.94 -1.52
C VAL A 192 -0.52 0.46 -1.46
N TYR A 193 -1.50 0.75 -2.32
CA TYR A 193 -2.21 2.04 -2.32
C TYR A 193 -2.94 2.31 -0.99
N LEU A 194 -3.49 1.30 -0.31
CA LEU A 194 -4.15 1.43 0.99
C LEU A 194 -3.17 1.58 2.16
N ILE A 195 -2.01 0.94 2.08
CA ILE A 195 -0.98 1.00 3.12
C ILE A 195 -0.37 2.40 3.20
N ILE A 196 -0.07 3.05 2.07
CA ILE A 196 0.58 4.37 2.03
C ILE A 196 -0.17 5.46 2.85
N PRO A 197 -1.48 5.71 2.65
CA PRO A 197 -2.20 6.73 3.43
C PRO A 197 -2.36 6.32 4.89
N LEU A 198 -2.53 5.01 5.18
CA LEU A 198 -2.71 4.52 6.53
C LEU A 198 -1.40 4.57 7.35
N SER A 199 -0.26 4.23 6.73
CA SER A 199 1.06 4.39 7.32
C SER A 199 1.36 5.86 7.59
N ASN A 200 1.08 6.74 6.64
CA ASN A 200 1.23 8.20 6.81
C ASN A 200 0.39 8.74 7.97
N LYS A 201 -0.86 8.29 8.12
CA LYS A 201 -1.72 8.68 9.25
C LYS A 201 -1.13 8.23 10.59
N ILE A 202 -0.63 6.99 10.65
CA ILE A 202 -0.02 6.43 11.86
C ILE A 202 1.30 7.14 12.20
N ILE A 203 2.12 7.47 11.20
CA ILE A 203 3.37 8.21 11.37
C ILE A 203 3.09 9.59 11.98
N LYS A 204 2.07 10.31 11.47
CA LYS A 204 1.65 11.62 12.00
C LYS A 204 1.18 11.56 13.45
N VAL A 205 0.40 10.53 13.82
CA VAL A 205 -0.14 10.39 15.19
C VAL A 205 0.92 9.92 16.19
N MET A 206 1.82 9.02 15.78
CA MET A 206 2.77 8.45 16.73
C MET A 206 3.98 9.34 17.00
N GLY A 207 4.39 10.19 16.06
CA GLY A 207 5.72 10.85 16.12
C GLY A 207 6.88 9.86 16.27
N PHE A 208 6.63 8.55 16.20
CA PHE A 208 7.56 7.48 16.58
C PHE A 208 8.67 7.33 15.54
N LEU A 209 8.39 7.64 14.27
CA LEU A 209 9.42 7.75 13.23
C LEU A 209 10.39 8.92 13.47
N ALA A 210 10.04 9.90 14.33
CA ALA A 210 10.92 11.00 14.73
C ALA A 210 11.63 10.75 16.07
N ARG A 211 11.24 9.73 16.85
CA ARG A 211 11.87 9.42 18.15
C ARG A 211 13.26 8.80 18.01
N THR A 212 13.53 8.10 16.90
CA THR A 212 14.81 7.45 16.67
C THR A 212 15.25 7.58 15.21
N ALA A 213 16.41 8.18 14.97
CA ALA A 213 16.96 8.41 13.62
C ALA A 213 17.10 7.12 12.78
N TRP A 214 17.29 5.97 13.43
CA TRP A 214 17.44 4.67 12.76
C TRP A 214 16.11 4.03 12.32
N ALA A 215 14.95 4.47 12.85
CA ALA A 215 13.65 3.93 12.43
C ALA A 215 13.35 4.23 10.96
N GLY A 216 13.74 5.41 10.46
CA GLY A 216 13.64 5.76 9.05
C GLY A 216 14.52 4.87 8.16
N ALA A 217 15.75 4.58 8.62
CA ALA A 217 16.66 3.69 7.90
C ALA A 217 16.09 2.26 7.80
N ILE A 218 15.52 1.73 8.88
CA ILE A 218 14.86 0.41 8.87
C ILE A 218 13.66 0.40 7.93
N TYR A 219 12.82 1.44 7.96
CA TYR A 219 11.65 1.51 7.09
C TYR A 219 12.06 1.51 5.61
N ASN A 220 13.04 2.32 5.24
CA ASN A 220 13.57 2.33 3.89
C ASN A 220 14.17 0.97 3.50
N LEU A 221 14.98 0.36 4.38
CA LEU A 221 15.56 -0.97 4.15
C LEU A 221 14.46 -2.03 3.94
N LEU A 222 13.40 -1.99 4.74
CA LEU A 222 12.28 -2.91 4.66
C LEU A 222 11.54 -2.77 3.32
N LEU A 223 11.36 -1.55 2.82
CA LEU A 223 10.77 -1.31 1.50
C LEU A 223 11.67 -1.85 0.37
N TYR A 224 12.99 -1.64 0.45
CA TYR A 224 13.94 -2.20 -0.52
C TYR A 224 13.92 -3.73 -0.52
N LEU A 225 13.90 -4.35 0.67
CA LEU A 225 13.79 -5.81 0.81
C LEU A 225 12.48 -6.33 0.20
N LEU A 226 11.36 -5.64 0.43
CA LEU A 226 10.07 -6.03 -0.13
C LEU A 226 10.03 -5.88 -1.66
N ALA A 227 10.58 -4.78 -2.20
CA ALA A 227 10.68 -4.59 -3.64
C ALA A 227 11.56 -5.67 -4.29
N SER A 228 12.71 -5.98 -3.68
CA SER A 228 13.60 -7.05 -4.13
C SER A 228 12.91 -8.42 -4.12
N HIS A 229 12.16 -8.73 -3.05
CA HIS A 229 11.36 -9.96 -2.95
C HIS A 229 10.36 -10.09 -4.11
N VAL A 230 9.67 -9.01 -4.45
CA VAL A 230 8.68 -9.00 -5.54
C VAL A 230 9.36 -9.15 -6.91
N VAL A 231 10.41 -8.36 -7.17
CA VAL A 231 11.16 -8.42 -8.43
C VAL A 231 11.79 -9.80 -8.62
N GLY A 232 12.40 -10.35 -7.57
CA GLY A 232 12.97 -11.69 -7.59
C GLY A 232 11.93 -12.79 -7.82
N ALA A 233 10.78 -12.73 -7.15
CA ALA A 233 9.71 -13.69 -7.35
C ALA A 233 9.15 -13.66 -8.79
N VAL A 234 8.96 -12.45 -9.35
CA VAL A 234 8.57 -12.29 -10.77
C VAL A 234 9.63 -12.87 -11.69
N TYR A 235 10.92 -12.60 -11.42
CA TYR A 235 12.02 -13.17 -12.19
C TYR A 235 12.00 -14.71 -12.19
N TYR A 236 11.77 -15.34 -11.02
CA TYR A 236 11.62 -16.80 -10.94
C TYR A 236 10.45 -17.32 -11.78
N LEU A 237 9.28 -16.67 -11.69
CA LEU A 237 8.10 -17.10 -12.46
C LEU A 237 8.38 -17.00 -13.96
N LEU A 238 8.98 -15.90 -14.41
CA LEU A 238 9.34 -15.71 -15.82
C LEU A 238 10.42 -16.72 -16.27
N ALA A 239 11.35 -17.12 -15.39
CA ALA A 239 12.30 -18.19 -15.69
C ALA A 239 11.60 -19.54 -15.89
N MET A 240 10.64 -19.88 -15.01
CA MET A 240 9.79 -21.07 -15.15
C MET A 240 8.96 -21.03 -16.43
N GLU A 241 8.32 -19.91 -16.74
CA GLU A 241 7.55 -19.73 -17.98
C GLU A 241 8.46 -19.83 -19.22
N ARG A 242 9.68 -19.32 -19.14
CA ARG A 242 10.65 -19.43 -20.24
C ARG A 242 11.06 -20.89 -20.48
N GLN A 243 11.28 -21.65 -19.42
CA GLN A 243 11.55 -23.09 -19.51
C GLN A 243 10.37 -23.83 -20.16
N ALA A 244 9.15 -23.56 -19.72
CA ALA A 244 7.93 -24.14 -20.29
C ALA A 244 7.77 -23.79 -21.78
N THR A 245 8.03 -22.53 -22.14
CA THR A 245 7.98 -22.05 -23.53
C THR A 245 8.98 -22.79 -24.41
N CYS A 246 10.19 -23.08 -23.89
CA CYS A 246 11.17 -23.88 -24.63
C CYS A 246 10.61 -25.27 -24.93
N TRP A 247 10.11 -25.97 -23.91
CA TRP A 247 9.56 -27.32 -24.09
C TRP A 247 8.39 -27.33 -25.06
N GLN A 248 7.48 -26.37 -24.96
CA GLN A 248 6.35 -26.24 -25.89
C GLN A 248 6.81 -25.99 -27.32
N SER A 249 7.77 -25.07 -27.51
CA SER A 249 8.34 -24.76 -28.82
C SER A 249 8.98 -25.98 -29.47
N GLN A 250 9.79 -26.73 -28.71
CA GLN A 250 10.48 -27.90 -29.24
C GLN A 250 9.53 -29.06 -29.53
N CYS A 251 8.53 -29.25 -28.65
CA CYS A 251 7.47 -30.22 -28.86
C CYS A 251 6.69 -29.97 -30.16
N LEU A 252 6.37 -28.70 -30.47
CA LEU A 252 5.74 -28.34 -31.74
C LEU A 252 6.68 -28.51 -32.94
N ALA A 253 7.98 -28.24 -32.77
CA ALA A 253 8.98 -28.47 -33.81
C ALA A 253 9.12 -29.97 -34.17
N ASP A 254 9.08 -30.86 -33.18
CA ASP A 254 9.14 -32.32 -33.38
C ASP A 254 7.97 -32.83 -34.24
N VAL A 255 6.78 -32.22 -34.10
CA VAL A 255 5.60 -32.53 -34.93
C VAL A 255 5.84 -32.10 -36.38
N ALA A 256 6.42 -30.90 -36.58
CA ALA A 256 6.68 -30.34 -37.89
C ALA A 256 7.76 -31.13 -38.67
N SER A 257 8.68 -31.78 -37.97
CA SER A 257 9.77 -32.56 -38.57
C SER A 257 9.40 -34.01 -38.97
N GLN A 258 8.11 -34.31 -39.17
CA GLN A 258 7.59 -35.61 -39.64
C GLN A 258 7.89 -36.84 -38.75
N ASN A 259 8.05 -36.65 -37.43
CA ASN A 259 8.40 -37.76 -36.52
C ASN A 259 7.20 -38.63 -36.05
N ASN A 260 6.09 -38.66 -36.80
CA ASN A 260 4.84 -39.37 -36.46
C ASN A 260 4.37 -39.20 -35.00
N GLN A 261 4.79 -38.11 -34.35
CA GLN A 261 4.64 -37.86 -32.93
C GLN A 261 3.73 -36.66 -32.75
N THR A 262 2.77 -36.79 -31.85
CA THR A 262 1.88 -35.69 -31.47
C THR A 262 2.47 -34.94 -30.28
N CYS A 263 2.44 -33.61 -30.34
CA CYS A 263 2.80 -32.78 -29.20
C CYS A 263 1.65 -32.81 -28.19
N ASN A 264 1.87 -33.46 -27.04
CA ASN A 264 0.88 -33.53 -25.97
C ASN A 264 1.37 -32.75 -24.75
N PHE A 265 0.83 -31.54 -24.57
CA PHE A 265 1.18 -30.66 -23.46
C PHE A 265 0.90 -31.27 -22.07
N GLN A 266 0.01 -32.25 -21.96
CA GLN A 266 -0.28 -32.91 -20.68
C GLN A 266 0.91 -33.70 -20.12
N TYR A 267 1.82 -34.15 -20.98
CA TYR A 267 3.04 -34.86 -20.55
C TYR A 267 4.17 -33.91 -20.14
N LEU A 268 4.04 -32.61 -20.39
CA LEU A 268 4.93 -31.59 -19.82
C LEU A 268 4.63 -31.31 -18.34
N GLU A 269 3.41 -31.63 -17.88
CA GLU A 269 3.01 -31.56 -16.48
C GLU A 269 3.19 -32.91 -15.79
N CYS A 270 3.61 -32.89 -14.52
CA CYS A 270 3.80 -34.11 -13.74
C CYS A 270 2.49 -34.76 -13.25
N ARG A 271 1.35 -34.47 -13.89
CA ARG A 271 0.03 -34.98 -13.51
C ARG A 271 -0.21 -36.39 -14.03
N ASN A 272 0.32 -36.70 -15.22
CA ASN A 272 0.16 -37.98 -15.89
C ASN A 272 1.48 -38.78 -15.94
N THR A 273 2.46 -38.38 -15.12
CA THR A 273 3.77 -39.06 -15.04
C THR A 273 3.61 -40.47 -14.48
N GLY A 274 4.10 -41.46 -15.21
CA GLY A 274 4.13 -42.86 -14.77
C GLY A 274 3.37 -43.84 -15.66
N SER A 275 2.56 -43.35 -16.62
CA SER A 275 2.03 -44.22 -17.68
C SER A 275 3.12 -44.58 -18.69
N GLN A 276 3.02 -45.77 -19.27
CA GLN A 276 3.94 -46.21 -20.33
C GLN A 276 3.92 -45.24 -21.51
N ASP A 277 2.74 -44.70 -21.85
CA ASP A 277 2.59 -43.72 -22.94
C ASP A 277 3.37 -42.43 -22.67
N SER A 278 3.35 -41.92 -21.44
CA SER A 278 4.10 -40.71 -21.08
C SER A 278 5.61 -40.92 -21.21
N GLN A 279 6.10 -42.10 -20.84
CA GLN A 279 7.52 -42.45 -20.94
C GLN A 279 7.93 -42.66 -22.41
N ASN A 280 7.12 -43.36 -23.19
CA ASN A 280 7.35 -43.56 -24.62
C ASN A 280 7.38 -42.21 -25.35
N TRP A 281 6.45 -41.31 -25.02
CA TRP A 281 6.43 -39.96 -25.57
C TRP A 281 7.69 -39.16 -25.17
N ALA A 282 8.07 -39.21 -23.89
CA ALA A 282 9.24 -38.49 -23.38
C ALA A 282 10.56 -38.97 -24.00
N ASN A 283 10.67 -40.26 -24.32
CA ASN A 283 11.84 -40.84 -24.98
C ASN A 283 11.96 -40.42 -26.46
N ASN A 284 10.84 -40.11 -27.11
CA ASN A 284 10.82 -39.77 -28.53
C ASN A 284 10.91 -38.26 -28.79
N THR A 285 10.55 -37.42 -27.80
CA THR A 285 10.65 -35.96 -27.95
C THR A 285 12.08 -35.45 -27.73
N SER A 286 12.47 -34.45 -28.51
CA SER A 286 13.73 -33.74 -28.32
C SER A 286 13.61 -32.56 -27.33
N ALA A 287 12.40 -32.29 -26.81
CA ALA A 287 12.11 -31.16 -25.93
C ALA A 287 13.03 -31.08 -24.71
N PHE A 288 13.25 -32.19 -24.00
CA PHE A 288 14.05 -32.17 -22.78
C PHE A 288 15.55 -32.03 -23.05
N ALA A 289 16.04 -32.61 -24.15
CA ALA A 289 17.45 -32.51 -24.54
C ALA A 289 17.81 -31.11 -25.06
N ASN A 290 16.96 -30.54 -25.92
CA ASN A 290 17.21 -29.24 -26.56
C ASN A 290 16.86 -28.04 -25.67
N CYS A 291 16.16 -28.26 -24.56
CA CYS A 291 15.80 -27.22 -23.58
C CYS A 291 16.55 -27.34 -22.25
N ASN A 292 17.68 -28.05 -22.21
CA ASN A 292 18.54 -28.07 -21.04
C ASN A 292 19.57 -26.94 -21.13
N ALA A 293 19.36 -25.83 -20.41
CA ALA A 293 20.23 -24.65 -20.37
C ALA A 293 21.70 -24.94 -19.99
N ALA A 294 22.02 -26.08 -19.38
CA ALA A 294 23.38 -26.46 -19.04
C ALA A 294 24.17 -27.07 -20.22
N THR A 295 23.49 -27.48 -21.29
CA THR A 295 24.12 -28.08 -22.47
C THR A 295 24.86 -27.04 -23.31
N LYS A 296 26.06 -27.36 -23.82
CA LYS A 296 26.79 -26.44 -24.72
C LYS A 296 26.15 -26.45 -26.12
N GLY A 297 25.92 -25.27 -26.70
CA GLY A 297 25.45 -25.13 -28.09
C GLY A 297 23.92 -25.20 -28.29
N ILE A 298 23.14 -24.92 -27.25
CA ILE A 298 21.67 -24.85 -27.35
C ILE A 298 21.26 -23.70 -28.28
N SER A 299 20.30 -23.96 -29.16
CA SER A 299 19.74 -22.97 -30.09
C SER A 299 18.68 -22.07 -29.46
N PHE A 300 17.98 -22.55 -28.42
CA PHE A 300 16.93 -21.78 -27.75
C PHE A 300 17.51 -20.62 -26.92
N ASN A 301 17.00 -19.41 -27.17
CA ASN A 301 17.44 -18.22 -26.47
C ASN A 301 16.71 -18.07 -25.12
N PHE A 302 17.39 -18.39 -24.01
CA PHE A 302 16.86 -18.19 -22.66
C PHE A 302 16.95 -16.74 -22.15
N GLY A 303 17.68 -15.86 -22.83
CA GLY A 303 17.85 -14.46 -22.44
C GLY A 303 18.44 -14.31 -21.04
N ILE A 304 17.90 -13.36 -20.26
CA ILE A 304 18.35 -13.07 -18.89
C ILE A 304 18.20 -14.27 -17.93
N PHE A 305 17.36 -15.25 -18.26
CA PHE A 305 17.13 -16.43 -17.42
C PHE A 305 18.17 -17.54 -17.64
N LEU A 306 19.05 -17.40 -18.64
CA LEU A 306 20.02 -18.44 -19.02
C LEU A 306 20.87 -18.88 -17.83
N ILE A 307 21.45 -17.93 -17.09
CA ILE A 307 22.36 -18.23 -15.97
C ILE A 307 21.59 -18.98 -14.87
N ALA A 308 20.38 -18.51 -14.52
CA ALA A 308 19.55 -19.17 -13.51
C ALA A 308 19.18 -20.61 -13.90
N LEU A 309 18.78 -20.82 -15.16
CA LEU A 309 18.41 -22.14 -15.67
C LEU A 309 19.62 -23.06 -15.83
N GLN A 310 20.79 -22.52 -16.16
CA GLN A 310 22.05 -23.27 -16.23
C GLN A 310 22.46 -23.85 -14.87
N TYR A 311 22.21 -23.11 -13.79
CA TYR A 311 22.40 -23.61 -12.42
C TYR A 311 21.23 -24.46 -11.90
N GLY A 312 20.23 -24.74 -12.73
CA GLY A 312 19.10 -25.60 -12.36
C GLY A 312 18.15 -24.96 -11.35
N LEU A 313 18.06 -23.62 -11.28
CA LEU A 313 17.25 -22.89 -10.29
C LEU A 313 15.84 -23.47 -10.11
N THR A 314 15.19 -23.85 -11.21
CA THR A 314 13.82 -24.38 -11.26
C THR A 314 13.67 -25.78 -10.68
N THR A 315 14.77 -26.51 -10.47
CA THR A 315 14.82 -27.87 -9.90
C THR A 315 15.33 -27.90 -8.45
N THR A 316 15.78 -26.77 -7.92
CA THR A 316 16.35 -26.68 -6.56
C THR A 316 15.28 -26.62 -5.48
N SER A 317 15.71 -26.77 -4.22
CA SER A 317 14.85 -26.64 -3.04
C SER A 317 14.22 -25.24 -2.93
N LEU A 318 13.10 -25.13 -2.21
CA LEU A 318 12.39 -23.85 -2.01
C LEU A 318 13.28 -22.75 -1.45
N SER A 319 14.16 -23.08 -0.50
CA SER A 319 15.08 -22.12 0.10
C SER A 319 16.08 -21.58 -0.92
N GLU A 320 16.67 -22.45 -1.74
CA GLU A 320 17.67 -22.05 -2.73
C GLU A 320 17.07 -21.13 -3.78
N LYS A 321 15.93 -21.52 -4.36
CA LYS A 321 15.24 -20.67 -5.34
C LYS A 321 14.79 -19.34 -4.76
N TYR A 322 14.34 -19.32 -3.50
CA TYR A 322 13.96 -18.10 -2.80
C TYR A 322 15.15 -17.15 -2.61
N PHE A 323 16.24 -17.61 -1.99
CA PHE A 323 17.38 -16.75 -1.69
C PHE A 323 18.13 -16.31 -2.94
N TYR A 324 18.24 -17.18 -3.95
CA TYR A 324 18.82 -16.80 -5.24
C TYR A 324 18.00 -15.69 -5.90
N SER A 325 16.67 -15.85 -5.95
CA SER A 325 15.78 -14.87 -6.58
C SER A 325 15.77 -13.55 -5.81
N LEU A 326 15.80 -13.60 -4.47
CA LEU A 326 15.92 -12.43 -3.62
C LEU A 326 17.25 -11.70 -3.86
N TRP A 327 18.36 -12.43 -3.95
CA TRP A 327 19.67 -11.86 -4.28
C TRP A 327 19.68 -11.21 -5.66
N TRP A 328 19.06 -11.85 -6.66
CA TRP A 328 18.93 -11.29 -8.01
C TRP A 328 18.13 -9.99 -7.99
N GLY A 329 16.98 -9.98 -7.31
CA GLY A 329 16.16 -8.77 -7.16
C GLY A 329 16.89 -7.62 -6.47
N PHE A 330 17.81 -7.93 -5.55
CA PHE A 330 18.64 -6.91 -4.90
C PHE A 330 19.67 -6.29 -5.84
N GLN A 331 20.18 -7.03 -6.82
CA GLN A 331 21.14 -6.50 -7.78
C GLN A 331 20.51 -5.52 -8.75
N GLU A 332 19.31 -5.83 -9.22
CA GLU A 332 18.61 -4.99 -10.22
C GLU A 332 18.06 -3.69 -9.63
N LEU A 333 17.82 -3.63 -8.31
CA LEU A 333 17.32 -2.45 -7.62
C LEU A 333 18.43 -1.51 -7.09
N ARG A 334 19.69 -1.84 -7.36
CA ARG A 334 20.86 -1.03 -7.00
C ARG A 334 21.28 -0.14 -8.18
#